data_AF-A0A942IS78-F1
#
_entry.id   AF-A0A942IS78-F1
#
_cell.length_a   1.000
_cell.length_b   1.000
_cell.length_c   1.000
_cell.angle_alpha   90.00
_cell.angle_beta   90.00
_cell.angle_gamma   90.00
#
_symmetry.space_group_name_H-M   'P 1'
#
loop_
_entity.id
_entity.type
_entity.pdbx_description
1 polymer ?
#
loop_
_entity_poly.entity_id
_entity_poly.type
_entity_poly.pdbx_seq_one_letter_code
_entity_poly.pdbx_strand_id
1 'polypeptide(L)'
;MAKEIKGGKYTSDLVLDLYSSLLLEVWEVVSAMVGEAILELLFNLSIKKISEKYPFLKSLEVSEEGIDSGKVKEECRSLPPVEIHRGFQSLINHLLNLFSALTEGVISREVFPKVFPKVREAERLISQK
;
A
#
# COMPACT_ATOMS: atom_id res chain seq x y z
N MET A 1 -19.91 -2.42 25.41
CA MET A 1 -19.10 -1.48 24.59
C MET A 1 -17.59 -1.78 24.53
N ALA A 2 -17.04 -2.83 25.16
CA ALA A 2 -15.59 -3.13 25.10
C ALA A 2 -15.17 -4.15 24.00
N LYS A 3 -16.12 -4.84 23.35
CA LYS A 3 -15.82 -5.87 22.32
C LYS A 3 -15.53 -5.28 20.94
N GLU A 4 -16.17 -4.18 20.55
CA GLU A 4 -16.00 -3.58 19.22
C GLU A 4 -14.64 -2.89 19.03
N ILE A 5 -14.13 -2.23 20.09
CA ILE A 5 -12.84 -1.50 20.03
C ILE A 5 -11.67 -2.47 19.84
N LYS A 6 -11.70 -3.65 20.47
CA LYS A 6 -10.65 -4.67 20.32
C LYS A 6 -10.68 -5.33 18.94
N GLY A 7 -11.87 -5.61 18.41
CA GLY A 7 -12.01 -6.16 17.05
C GLY A 7 -11.61 -5.15 15.98
N GLY A 8 -11.99 -3.87 16.13
CA GLY A 8 -11.60 -2.72 15.31
C GLY A 8 -10.10 -2.66 15.06
N LYS A 9 -9.36 -2.50 16.15
CA LYS A 9 -7.91 -2.34 16.16
C LYS A 9 -7.17 -3.54 15.56
N TYR A 10 -7.58 -4.76 15.89
CA TYR A 10 -6.98 -5.97 15.34
C TYR A 10 -7.14 -6.07 13.81
N THR A 11 -8.29 -5.67 13.27
CA THR A 11 -8.49 -5.65 11.82
C THR A 11 -7.70 -4.55 11.12
N SER A 12 -7.55 -3.37 11.73
CA SER A 12 -6.69 -2.30 11.18
C SER A 12 -5.24 -2.76 11.07
N ASP A 13 -4.71 -3.40 12.11
CA ASP A 13 -3.35 -3.93 12.14
C ASP A 13 -3.15 -5.00 11.04
N LEU A 14 -4.11 -5.93 10.88
CA LEU A 14 -4.06 -6.96 9.83
C LEU A 14 -4.09 -6.37 8.41
N VAL A 15 -4.99 -5.41 8.16
CA VAL A 15 -5.09 -4.75 6.85
C VAL A 15 -3.79 -4.02 6.52
N LEU A 16 -3.21 -3.34 7.51
CA LEU A 16 -1.96 -2.62 7.35
C LEU A 16 -0.79 -3.56 7.08
N ASP A 17 -0.63 -4.63 7.86
CA ASP A 17 0.45 -5.60 7.65
C ASP A 17 0.38 -6.24 6.26
N LEU A 18 -0.83 -6.54 5.79
CA LEU A 18 -1.06 -7.07 4.46
C LEU A 18 -0.61 -6.08 3.37
N TYR A 19 -0.92 -4.78 3.52
CA TYR A 19 -0.48 -3.76 2.57
C TYR A 19 1.01 -3.48 2.65
N SER A 20 1.60 -3.40 3.84
CA SER A 20 3.05 -3.26 4.01
C SER A 20 3.79 -4.40 3.32
N SER A 21 3.33 -5.64 3.54
CA SER A 21 3.91 -6.82 2.88
C SER A 21 3.71 -6.79 1.36
N LEU A 22 2.57 -6.30 0.87
CA LEU A 22 2.36 -6.11 -0.57
C LEU A 22 3.33 -5.08 -1.16
N LEU A 23 3.50 -3.93 -0.50
CA LEU A 23 4.39 -2.89 -0.99
C LEU A 23 5.84 -3.38 -1.11
N LEU A 24 6.31 -4.17 -0.15
CA LEU A 24 7.63 -4.82 -0.22
C LEU A 24 7.75 -5.78 -1.40
N GLU A 25 6.74 -6.63 -1.63
CA GLU A 25 6.74 -7.54 -2.79
C GLU A 25 6.71 -6.78 -4.12
N VAL A 26 5.94 -5.68 -4.20
CA VAL A 26 5.95 -4.78 -5.37
C VAL A 26 7.34 -4.16 -5.53
N TRP A 27 7.94 -3.69 -4.45
CA TRP A 27 9.27 -3.10 -4.48
C TRP A 27 10.30 -4.05 -5.08
N GLU A 28 10.41 -5.27 -4.53
CA GLU A 28 11.38 -6.29 -4.95
C GLU A 28 11.23 -6.67 -6.43
N VAL A 29 9.99 -6.85 -6.90
CA VAL A 29 9.74 -7.23 -8.30
C VAL A 29 10.06 -6.08 -9.25
N VAL A 30 9.62 -4.87 -8.91
CA VAL A 30 9.72 -3.74 -9.83
C VAL A 30 11.13 -3.14 -9.84
N SER A 31 11.85 -3.15 -8.71
CA SER A 31 13.21 -2.61 -8.64
C SER A 31 14.14 -3.37 -9.59
N ALA A 32 13.99 -4.68 -9.69
CA ALA A 32 14.72 -5.51 -10.64
C ALA A 32 14.46 -5.17 -12.13
N MET A 33 13.36 -4.47 -12.44
CA MET A 33 12.96 -4.13 -13.81
C MET A 33 13.32 -2.69 -14.22
N VAL A 34 13.23 -1.73 -13.29
CA VAL A 34 13.45 -0.29 -13.60
C VAL A 34 14.55 0.37 -12.79
N GLY A 35 15.13 -0.34 -11.81
CA GLY A 35 16.07 0.22 -10.86
C GLY A 35 15.41 0.95 -9.69
N GLU A 36 16.08 0.92 -8.55
CA GLU A 36 15.62 1.45 -7.26
C GLU A 36 15.35 2.95 -7.33
N ALA A 37 16.23 3.74 -7.96
CA ALA A 37 16.08 5.19 -8.07
C ALA A 37 14.81 5.62 -8.84
N ILE A 38 14.48 4.90 -9.92
CA ILE A 38 13.24 5.16 -10.67
C ILE A 38 12.04 4.75 -9.82
N LEU A 39 12.12 3.61 -9.15
CA LEU A 39 11.02 3.11 -8.33
C LEU A 39 10.74 4.03 -7.14
N GLU A 40 11.77 4.47 -6.44
CA GLU A 40 11.69 5.47 -5.36
C GLU A 40 10.94 6.71 -5.86
N LEU A 41 11.35 7.26 -7.01
CA LEU A 41 10.71 8.43 -7.60
C LEU A 41 9.21 8.19 -7.86
N LEU A 42 8.85 7.04 -8.44
CA LEU A 42 7.45 6.69 -8.73
C LEU A 42 6.62 6.55 -7.45
N PHE A 43 7.19 5.97 -6.40
CA PHE A 43 6.58 5.89 -5.08
C PHE A 43 6.38 7.27 -4.46
N ASN A 44 7.41 8.10 -4.43
CA ASN A 44 7.35 9.45 -3.85
C ASN A 44 6.34 10.34 -4.58
N LEU A 45 6.27 10.27 -5.93
CA LEU A 45 5.25 10.95 -6.71
C LEU A 45 3.84 10.45 -6.36
N SER A 46 3.68 9.14 -6.20
CA SER A 46 2.39 8.55 -5.88
C SER A 46 1.94 8.89 -4.46
N ILE A 47 2.82 8.79 -3.48
CA ILE A 47 2.57 9.18 -2.08
C ILE A 47 2.16 10.64 -2.03
N LYS A 48 2.92 11.53 -2.69
CA LYS A 48 2.59 12.96 -2.74
C LYS A 48 1.17 13.19 -3.24
N LYS A 49 0.79 12.59 -4.36
CA LYS A 49 -0.55 12.72 -4.94
C LYS A 49 -1.66 12.16 -4.04
N ILE A 50 -1.50 10.93 -3.56
CA ILE A 50 -2.56 10.24 -2.82
C ILE A 50 -2.71 10.80 -1.40
N SER A 51 -1.62 11.33 -0.83
CA SER A 51 -1.62 11.93 0.49
C SER A 51 -2.45 13.20 0.64
N GLU A 52 -2.85 13.83 -0.48
CA GLU A 52 -3.81 14.94 -0.47
C GLU A 52 -5.18 14.48 0.07
N LYS A 53 -5.56 13.23 -0.22
CA LYS A 53 -6.81 12.62 0.25
C LYS A 53 -6.61 11.74 1.49
N TYR A 54 -5.47 11.07 1.60
CA TYR A 54 -5.16 10.15 2.70
C TYR A 54 -3.86 10.55 3.40
N PRO A 55 -3.89 11.53 4.34
CA PRO A 55 -2.68 12.14 4.89
C PRO A 55 -1.70 11.18 5.58
N PHE A 56 -2.18 10.06 6.13
CA PHE A 56 -1.34 9.07 6.81
C PHE A 56 -0.26 8.46 5.91
N LEU A 57 -0.47 8.47 4.59
CA LEU A 57 0.52 7.95 3.63
C LEU A 57 1.77 8.82 3.54
N LYS A 58 1.76 10.08 4.00
CA LYS A 58 2.98 10.93 4.06
C LYS A 58 4.05 10.34 4.97
N SER A 59 3.64 9.51 5.93
CA SER A 59 4.55 8.87 6.88
C SER A 59 5.16 7.58 6.31
N LEU A 60 4.83 7.21 5.06
CA LEU A 60 5.46 6.11 4.35
C LEU A 60 6.80 6.60 3.81
N GLU A 61 7.90 6.03 4.32
CA GLU A 61 9.24 6.42 3.90
C GLU A 61 9.71 5.47 2.80
N VAL A 62 10.23 6.04 1.73
CA VAL A 62 10.73 5.30 0.57
C VAL A 62 12.07 5.88 0.17
N SER A 63 13.06 5.00 0.05
CA SER A 63 14.41 5.29 -0.41
C SER A 63 14.89 4.17 -1.32
N GLU A 64 16.07 4.30 -1.93
CA GLU A 64 16.66 3.24 -2.75
C GLU A 64 16.82 1.90 -2.00
N GLU A 65 16.94 1.93 -0.67
CA GLU A 65 17.02 0.72 0.16
C GLU A 65 15.67 -0.01 0.35
N GLY A 66 14.55 0.64 0.04
CA GLY A 66 13.23 0.03 0.17
C GLY A 66 12.16 0.95 0.78
N ILE A 67 11.16 0.30 1.37
CA ILE A 67 9.98 0.95 1.94
C ILE A 67 9.93 0.68 3.44
N ASP A 68 9.87 1.75 4.25
CA ASP A 68 9.60 1.66 5.69
C ASP A 68 8.17 2.12 5.99
N SER A 69 7.42 1.25 6.68
CA SER A 69 6.04 1.49 7.13
C SER A 69 5.92 1.71 8.63
N GLY A 70 7.04 1.80 9.37
CA GLY A 70 7.06 1.96 10.82
C GLY A 70 6.25 3.14 11.32
N LYS A 71 6.44 4.34 10.74
CA LYS A 71 5.68 5.55 11.11
C LYS A 71 4.22 5.48 10.68
N VAL A 72 3.93 4.87 9.52
CA VAL A 72 2.55 4.65 9.06
C VAL A 72 1.76 3.78 10.04
N LYS A 73 2.40 2.78 10.66
CA LYS A 73 1.78 1.96 11.71
C LYS A 73 1.28 2.78 12.88
N GLU A 74 1.96 3.84 13.24
CA GLU A 74 1.52 4.70 14.35
C GLU A 74 0.33 5.57 13.95
N GLU A 75 0.39 6.19 12.76
CA GLU A 75 -0.68 7.03 12.21
C GLU A 75 -1.98 6.24 11.95
N CYS A 76 -1.86 4.98 11.55
CA CYS A 76 -3.02 4.13 11.24
C CYS A 76 -3.73 3.57 12.49
N ARG A 77 -3.15 3.63 13.69
CA ARG A 77 -3.75 3.04 14.92
C ARG A 77 -5.13 3.62 15.26
N SER A 78 -5.38 4.87 14.89
CA SER A 78 -6.63 5.58 15.15
C SER A 78 -7.62 5.52 13.99
N LEU A 79 -7.21 4.96 12.84
CA LEU A 79 -8.00 4.97 11.62
C LEU A 79 -8.88 3.71 11.47
N PRO A 80 -10.09 3.86 10.91
CA PRO A 80 -10.92 2.72 10.53
C PRO A 80 -10.21 1.84 9.47
N PRO A 81 -10.34 0.50 9.52
CA PRO A 81 -9.75 -0.40 8.52
C PRO A 81 -10.12 -0.05 7.07
N VAL A 82 -11.34 0.45 6.86
CA VAL A 82 -11.85 0.89 5.56
C VAL A 82 -11.04 2.06 5.01
N GLU A 83 -10.69 3.04 5.85
CA GLU A 83 -9.90 4.21 5.45
C GLU A 83 -8.47 3.80 5.10
N ILE A 84 -7.87 2.92 5.90
CA ILE A 84 -6.53 2.36 5.66
C ILE A 84 -6.52 1.66 4.30
N HIS A 85 -7.46 0.75 4.07
CA HIS A 85 -7.60 0.01 2.83
C HIS A 85 -7.77 0.93 1.62
N ARG A 86 -8.68 1.90 1.69
CA ARG A 86 -8.91 2.84 0.59
C ARG A 86 -7.66 3.65 0.26
N GLY A 87 -6.89 4.07 1.27
CA GLY A 87 -5.63 4.79 1.06
C GLY A 87 -4.60 3.94 0.33
N PHE A 88 -4.29 2.75 0.84
CA PHE A 88 -3.31 1.86 0.20
C PHE A 88 -3.77 1.33 -1.17
N GLN A 89 -5.05 0.98 -1.32
CA GLN A 89 -5.62 0.58 -2.62
C GLN A 89 -5.48 1.72 -3.64
N SER A 90 -5.71 2.97 -3.24
CA SER A 90 -5.52 4.13 -4.12
C SER A 90 -4.05 4.32 -4.51
N LEU A 91 -3.12 4.13 -3.56
CA LEU A 91 -1.68 4.16 -3.83
C LEU A 91 -1.27 3.09 -4.85
N ILE A 92 -1.66 1.85 -4.62
CA ILE A 92 -1.33 0.71 -5.50
C ILE A 92 -1.91 0.91 -6.89
N ASN A 93 -3.17 1.31 -7.00
CA ASN A 93 -3.79 1.58 -8.30
C ASN A 93 -3.05 2.69 -9.04
N HIS A 94 -2.59 3.72 -8.34
CA HIS A 94 -1.83 4.78 -8.98
C HIS A 94 -0.45 4.31 -9.44
N LEU A 95 0.26 3.53 -8.63
CA LEU A 95 1.54 2.89 -9.00
C LEU A 95 1.38 2.00 -10.24
N LEU A 96 0.37 1.12 -10.27
CA LEU A 96 0.09 0.27 -11.42
C LEU A 96 -0.19 1.08 -12.69
N ASN A 97 -0.85 2.23 -12.59
CA ASN A 97 -1.05 3.12 -13.73
C ASN A 97 0.28 3.73 -14.22
N LEU A 98 1.15 4.15 -13.31
CA LEU A 98 2.49 4.66 -13.66
C LEU A 98 3.35 3.58 -14.31
N PHE A 99 3.36 2.37 -13.73
CA PHE A 99 4.08 1.22 -14.29
C PHE A 99 3.57 0.85 -15.67
N SER A 100 2.25 0.86 -15.87
CA SER A 100 1.64 0.61 -17.18
C SER A 100 2.03 1.65 -18.20
N ALA A 101 2.05 2.93 -17.81
CA ALA A 101 2.45 4.02 -18.70
C ALA A 101 3.94 3.98 -19.05
N LEU A 102 4.81 3.57 -18.11
CA LEU A 102 6.26 3.51 -18.31
C LEU A 102 6.68 2.33 -19.19
N THR A 103 5.98 1.20 -19.10
CA THR A 103 6.42 -0.08 -19.69
C THR A 103 5.40 -0.74 -20.61
N GLU A 104 4.43 0.02 -21.09
CA GLU A 104 3.32 -0.49 -21.92
C GLU A 104 2.61 -1.71 -21.26
N GLY A 105 2.56 -1.71 -19.93
CA GLY A 105 1.89 -2.74 -19.13
C GLY A 105 2.72 -3.98 -18.78
N VAL A 106 4.01 -4.06 -19.16
CA VAL A 106 4.86 -5.23 -18.83
C VAL A 106 5.01 -5.39 -17.32
N ILE A 107 5.40 -4.34 -16.60
CA ILE A 107 5.54 -4.40 -15.14
C ILE A 107 4.22 -4.75 -14.47
N SER A 108 3.12 -4.14 -14.91
CA SER A 108 1.82 -4.37 -14.30
C SER A 108 1.43 -5.84 -14.35
N ARG A 109 1.69 -6.54 -15.47
CA ARG A 109 1.43 -7.98 -15.62
C ARG A 109 2.23 -8.83 -14.63
N GLU A 110 3.48 -8.47 -14.34
CA GLU A 110 4.32 -9.18 -13.37
C GLU A 110 3.88 -8.95 -11.92
N VAL A 111 3.38 -7.74 -11.62
CA VAL A 111 2.99 -7.35 -10.27
C VAL A 111 1.55 -7.77 -9.92
N PHE A 112 0.66 -7.87 -10.91
CA PHE A 112 -0.75 -8.23 -10.72
C PHE A 112 -0.97 -9.52 -9.90
N PRO A 113 -0.23 -10.63 -10.14
CA PRO A 113 -0.35 -11.86 -9.35
C PRO A 113 -0.05 -11.68 -7.86
N LYS A 114 0.75 -10.66 -7.47
CA LYS A 114 1.05 -10.33 -6.07
C LYS A 114 0.01 -9.39 -5.46
N VAL A 115 -0.40 -8.39 -6.23
CA VAL A 115 -1.36 -7.37 -5.79
C VAL A 115 -2.76 -7.93 -5.59
N PHE A 116 -3.29 -8.65 -6.59
CA PHE A 116 -4.70 -9.00 -6.63
C PHE A 116 -5.17 -9.85 -5.43
N PRO A 117 -4.45 -10.92 -5.03
CA PRO A 117 -4.86 -11.73 -3.88
C PRO A 117 -4.91 -10.93 -2.58
N LYS A 118 -3.90 -10.08 -2.34
CA LYS A 118 -3.79 -9.29 -1.11
C LYS A 118 -4.87 -8.22 -1.03
N VAL A 119 -5.11 -7.47 -2.11
CA VAL A 119 -6.21 -6.48 -2.15
C VAL A 119 -7.56 -7.14 -1.87
N ARG A 120 -7.81 -8.31 -2.48
CA ARG A 120 -9.04 -9.08 -2.24
C ARG A 120 -9.16 -9.59 -0.80
N GLU A 121 -8.05 -9.98 -0.18
CA GLU A 121 -8.03 -10.39 1.22
C GLU A 121 -8.33 -9.20 2.15
N ALA A 122 -7.77 -8.02 1.91
CA ALA A 122 -8.14 -6.79 2.63
C ALA A 122 -9.65 -6.51 2.52
N GLU A 123 -10.21 -6.59 1.31
CA GLU A 123 -11.66 -6.40 1.09
C GLU A 123 -12.51 -7.39 1.91
N ARG A 124 -12.07 -8.66 2.02
CA ARG A 124 -12.75 -9.68 2.84
C ARG A 124 -12.68 -9.36 4.33
N LEU A 125 -11.51 -8.94 4.84
CA LEU A 125 -11.33 -8.56 6.25
C LEU A 125 -12.24 -7.39 6.64
N ILE A 126 -12.46 -6.47 5.71
CA ILE A 126 -13.32 -5.30 5.91
C ILE A 126 -14.80 -5.67 5.82
N SER A 127 -15.17 -6.56 4.90
CA SER A 127 -16.56 -6.96 4.66
C SER A 127 -17.11 -7.94 5.71
N GLN A 128 -16.25 -8.56 6.52
CA GLN A 128 -16.64 -9.49 7.60
C GLN A 128 -17.05 -8.80 8.91
N LYS A 129 -17.24 -7.48 8.90
CA LYS A 129 -17.71 -6.68 10.05
C LYS A 129 -19.04 -6.00 9.80
#